data_AF-I7JY88-F1
#
_entry.id   AF-I7JY88-F1
#
_cell.length_a   1.000
_cell.length_b   1.000
_cell.length_c   1.000
_cell.angle_alpha   90.00
_cell.angle_beta   90.00
_cell.angle_gamma   90.00
#
_symmetry.space_group_name_H-M   'P 1'
#
loop_
_entity.id
_entity.type
_entity.pdbx_description
1 polymer ?
#
loop_
_entity_poly.entity_id
_entity_poly.type
_entity_poly.pdbx_seq_one_letter_code
_entity_poly.pdbx_strand_id
1 'polypeptide(L)' 'MTKDHTISKIGKSFEVLDHIDKNGKVDKRRFYDKNGIMRLDIHTICHGDNDKYHSFGKNIEHVHEFIFNDDGTKLLKKIS' A
#
# COMPACT_ATOMS: atom_id res chain seq x y z
N MET A 1 -10.75 -17.71 -2.34
CA MET A 1 -9.33 -17.31 -2.49
C MET A 1 -9.26 -16.16 -3.49
N THR A 2 -9.56 -14.95 -3.04
CA THR A 2 -9.37 -13.75 -3.87
C THR A 2 -7.88 -13.51 -3.98
N LYS A 3 -7.34 -13.68 -5.19
CA LYS A 3 -5.96 -13.29 -5.51
C LYS A 3 -5.84 -11.83 -5.11
N ASP A 4 -5.01 -11.52 -4.11
CA ASP A 4 -4.59 -10.16 -3.86
C ASP A 4 -4.15 -9.58 -5.21
N HIS A 5 -4.86 -8.55 -5.66
CA HIS A 5 -4.45 -7.79 -6.83
C HIS A 5 -3.12 -7.15 -6.44
N THR A 6 -2.00 -7.79 -6.82
CA THR A 6 -0.66 -7.27 -6.57
C THR A 6 -0.50 -6.03 -7.43
N ILE A 7 -0.80 -4.89 -6.84
CA ILE A 7 -0.66 -3.60 -7.50
C ILE A 7 0.83 -3.27 -7.60
N SER A 8 1.22 -2.71 -8.75
CA SER A 8 2.62 -2.54 -9.14
C SER A 8 3.40 -1.66 -8.15
N LYS A 9 4.59 -2.13 -7.75
CA LYS A 9 5.56 -1.39 -6.95
C LYS A 9 6.16 -0.20 -7.69
N ILE A 10 6.08 -0.22 -9.02
CA ILE A 10 6.55 0.81 -9.95
C ILE A 10 5.33 1.51 -10.54
N GLY A 11 5.29 2.83 -10.40
CA GLY A 11 4.29 3.73 -10.98
C GLY A 11 4.97 4.88 -11.71
N LYS A 12 4.22 5.93 -12.02
CA LYS A 12 4.77 7.19 -12.55
C LYS A 12 5.34 8.05 -11.42
N SER A 13 6.24 8.95 -11.79
CA SER A 13 6.81 9.96 -10.88
C SER A 13 5.69 10.74 -10.18
N PHE A 14 5.73 10.76 -8.84
CA PHE A 14 4.74 11.41 -7.96
C PHE A 14 3.28 10.97 -8.18
N GLU A 15 3.07 9.78 -8.74
CA GLU A 15 1.73 9.25 -8.96
C GLU A 15 1.01 8.99 -7.63
N VAL A 16 -0.32 9.12 -7.67
CA VAL A 16 -1.23 8.63 -6.64
C VAL A 16 -2.16 7.64 -7.31
N LEU A 17 -2.24 6.43 -6.76
CA LEU A 17 -3.06 5.36 -7.32
C LEU A 17 -4.07 4.87 -6.28
N ASP A 18 -5.35 5.00 -6.64
CA ASP A 18 -6.46 4.49 -5.85
C ASP A 18 -6.87 3.11 -6.36
N HIS A 19 -6.97 2.16 -5.45
CA HIS A 19 -7.69 0.92 -5.70
C HIS A 19 -9.16 1.14 -5.31
N ILE A 20 -10.05 0.72 -6.20
CA ILE A 20 -11.50 0.82 -6.02
C ILE A 20 -12.03 -0.59 -5.76
N ASP A 21 -12.71 -0.77 -4.63
CA ASP A 21 -13.30 -2.05 -4.25
C ASP A 21 -14.50 -2.42 -5.12
N LYS A 22 -15.05 -3.62 -4.89
CA LYS A 22 -16.26 -4.11 -5.59
C LYS A 22 -17.51 -3.23 -5.40
N ASN A 23 -17.51 -2.34 -4.40
CA ASN A 23 -18.61 -1.43 -4.08
C ASN A 23 -18.38 -0.02 -4.64
N GLY A 24 -17.31 0.20 -5.41
CA GLY A 24 -16.98 1.49 -5.97
C GLY A 24 -16.31 2.46 -4.98
N LYS A 25 -15.80 1.98 -3.84
CA LYS A 25 -15.15 2.80 -2.82
C LYS A 25 -13.64 2.63 -2.85
N VAL A 26 -12.91 3.69 -2.53
CA VAL A 26 -11.46 3.62 -2.34
C VAL A 26 -11.17 2.83 -1.07
N ASP A 27 -10.50 1.68 -1.20
CA ASP A 27 -10.07 0.82 -0.10
C ASP A 27 -8.56 0.89 0.17
N LYS A 28 -7.78 1.32 -0.84
CA LYS A 28 -6.32 1.49 -0.76
C LYS A 28 -5.87 2.68 -1.60
N ARG A 29 -4.92 3.46 -1.07
CA ARG A 29 -4.28 4.58 -1.79
C ARG A 29 -2.77 4.50 -1.69
N ARG A 30 -2.09 4.46 -2.84
CA ARG A 30 -0.63 4.50 -2.92
C ARG A 30 -0.10 5.84 -3.35
N PHE A 31 1.10 6.13 -2.87
CA PHE A 31 1.90 7.27 -3.29
C PHE A 31 3.26 6.79 -3.78
N TYR A 32 3.67 7.34 -4.90
CA TYR A 32 4.98 7.09 -5.51
C TYR A 32 5.88 8.32 -5.33
N ASP A 33 7.19 8.10 -5.32
CA ASP A 33 8.19 9.17 -5.24
C ASP A 33 8.54 9.72 -6.63
N LYS A 34 9.56 10.60 -6.67
CA LYS A 34 10.05 11.22 -7.91
C LYS A 34 10.54 10.21 -8.96
N ASN A 35 10.95 9.01 -8.54
CA ASN A 35 11.45 7.94 -9.41
C ASN A 35 10.35 6.96 -9.81
N GLY A 36 9.11 7.16 -9.34
CA GLY A 36 8.02 6.22 -9.57
C GLY A 36 8.09 4.99 -8.66
N ILE A 37 8.80 5.07 -7.54
CA ILE A 37 8.90 3.98 -6.56
C ILE A 37 7.84 4.21 -5.48
N MET A 38 7.09 3.17 -5.14
CA MET A 38 6.08 3.22 -4.07
C MET A 38 6.75 3.55 -2.73
N ARG A 39 6.24 4.56 -2.03
CA ARG A 39 6.73 4.95 -0.69
C ARG A 39 5.70 4.78 0.43
N LEU A 40 4.42 4.84 0.09
CA LEU A 40 3.33 4.85 1.06
C LEU A 40 2.12 4.11 0.49
N ASP A 41 1.49 3.25 1.29
CA ASP A 41 0.22 2.60 0.99
C ASP A 41 -0.70 2.78 2.20
N ILE A 42 -1.84 3.43 1.98
CA ILE A 42 -2.85 3.71 3.00
C ILE A 42 -4.02 2.79 2.78
N HIS A 43 -4.38 2.04 3.81
CA HIS A 43 -5.52 1.15 3.77
C HIS A 43 -6.66 1.72 4.59
N THR A 44 -7.76 2.04 3.91
CA THR A 44 -8.93 2.74 4.47
C THR A 44 -10.00 1.77 4.98
N ILE A 45 -9.82 0.47 4.75
CA ILE A 45 -10.67 -0.59 5.27
C ILE A 45 -9.83 -1.72 5.85
N CYS A 46 -10.46 -2.51 6.71
CA CYS A 46 -9.93 -3.81 7.13
C CYS A 46 -9.70 -4.69 5.89
N HIS A 47 -8.45 -5.08 5.67
CA HIS A 47 -8.09 -6.01 4.62
C HIS A 47 -6.87 -6.84 5.07
N GLY A 48 -6.94 -8.15 4.84
CA GLY A 48 -5.94 -9.13 5.28
C GLY A 48 -6.36 -9.93 6.53
N ASP A 49 -5.91 -11.18 6.60
CA ASP A 49 -6.25 -12.15 7.66
C ASP A 49 -5.39 -12.01 8.95
N ASN A 50 -4.75 -10.86 9.17
CA ASN A 50 -3.65 -10.72 10.13
C ASN A 50 -3.88 -9.62 11.17
N ASP A 51 -4.89 -9.82 12.02
CA ASP A 51 -5.11 -9.06 13.26
C ASP A 51 -3.95 -9.16 14.27
N LYS A 52 -2.97 -10.06 14.02
CA LYS A 52 -1.88 -10.38 14.96
C LYS A 52 -0.60 -9.57 14.79
N TYR A 53 -0.44 -8.80 13.70
CA TYR A 53 0.86 -8.23 13.33
C TYR A 53 0.91 -6.70 13.21
N HIS A 54 -0.20 -5.99 13.40
CA HIS A 54 -0.25 -4.52 13.23
C HIS A 54 -1.05 -3.82 14.34
N SER A 55 -0.61 -2.63 14.75
CA SER A 55 -1.35 -1.75 15.66
C SER A 55 -2.39 -0.98 14.85
N PHE A 56 -3.60 -1.49 14.85
CA PHE A 56 -4.70 -0.94 14.09
C PHE A 56 -5.28 0.35 14.70
N GLY A 57 -5.76 1.26 13.84
CA GLY A 57 -6.72 2.29 14.25
C GLY A 57 -8.03 1.67 14.75
N LYS A 58 -8.94 2.48 15.31
CA LYS A 58 -10.21 1.99 15.89
C LYS A 58 -11.06 1.15 14.93
N ASN A 59 -10.89 1.29 13.60
CA ASN A 59 -11.59 0.50 12.59
C ASN A 59 -10.65 -0.33 11.69
N ILE A 60 -9.45 -0.71 12.18
CA ILE A 60 -8.52 -1.61 11.47
C ILE A 60 -7.82 -0.94 10.25
N GLU A 61 -7.92 0.39 10.15
CA GLU A 61 -7.10 1.17 9.22
C GLU A 61 -5.62 1.09 9.62
N HIS A 62 -4.75 0.95 8.62
CA HIS A 62 -3.31 0.98 8.82
C HIS A 62 -2.57 1.52 7.60
N VAL A 63 -1.34 1.95 7.84
CA VAL A 63 -0.48 2.58 6.85
C VAL A 63 0.78 1.76 6.72
N HIS A 64 1.23 1.56 5.49
CA HIS A 64 2.52 0.96 5.21
C HIS A 64 3.44 1.99 4.57
N GLU A 65 4.58 2.26 5.23
CA GLU A 65 5.68 2.99 4.60
C GLU A 65 6.71 1.99 4.10
N PHE A 66 7.22 2.24 2.89
CA PHE A 66 8.19 1.38 2.24
C PHE A 66 9.44 2.17 1.91
N ILE A 67 10.58 1.62 2.29
CA ILE A 67 11.91 2.11 1.89
C ILE A 67 12.50 1.05 0.98
N PHE A 68 12.63 1.38 -0.30
CA PHE A 68 13.34 0.56 -1.28
C PHE A 68 14.78 1.05 -1.44
N ASN A 69 15.61 0.24 -2.10
CA ASN A 69 16.87 0.72 -2.66
C ASN A 69 16.60 1.68 -3.83
N ASP A 70 17.63 2.41 -4.28
CA ASP A 70 17.51 3.52 -5.23
C ASP A 70 16.85 3.14 -6.58
N ASP A 71 16.98 1.87 -7.00
CA ASP A 71 16.40 1.35 -8.24
C ASP A 71 15.00 0.71 -8.06
N GLY A 72 14.47 0.69 -6.83
CA GLY A 72 13.15 0.15 -6.50
C GLY A 72 13.03 -1.38 -6.54
N THR A 73 14.13 -2.10 -6.81
CA THR A 73 14.09 -3.56 -7.00
C THR A 73 14.01 -4.34 -5.70
N LYS A 74 14.49 -3.77 -4.59
CA LYS A 74 14.59 -4.43 -3.28
C LYS A 74 14.03 -3.57 -2.16
N LEU A 75 13.11 -4.15 -1.40
CA LEU A 75 12.61 -3.56 -0.16
C LEU A 75 13.71 -3.64 0.92
N LEU A 76 14.09 -2.49 1.47
CA LEU A 76 15.02 -2.37 2.58
C LEU A 76 14.28 -2.38 3.93
N LYS A 77 13.14 -1.69 4.00
CA LYS A 77 12.33 -1.60 5.22
C LYS A 77 10.86 -1.42 4.91
N LYS A 78 9.99 -2.10 5.66
CA LYS A 78 8.55 -1.82 5.75
C LYS A 78 8.25 -1.37 7.17
N ILE A 79 7.59 -0.22 7.31
CA ILE A 79 7.07 0.29 8.58
C ILE A 79 5.55 0.19 8.50
N SER A 80 4.91 -0.24 9.58
CA SER A 80 3.47 -0.56 9.62
C SER A 80 2.88 -0.27 10.99
#